data_AF-A0A6B2UL42-F1
#
_entry.id   AF-A0A6B2UL42-F1
#
_cell.length_a   1.000
_cell.length_b   1.000
_cell.length_c   1.000
_cell.angle_alpha   90.00
_cell.angle_beta   90.00
_cell.angle_gamma   90.00
#
_symmetry.space_group_name_H-M   'P 1'
#
loop_
_entity.id
_entity.type
_entity.pdbx_description
1 polymer ?
#
loop_
_entity_poly.entity_id
_entity_poly.type
_entity_poly.pdbx_seq_one_letter_code
_entity_poly.pdbx_strand_id
1 'polypeptide(L)'
;MKKLLEAIKAFEAIEDDAECTAAVSQVLRQWPDLHAQLRELRQRRVQSLRNRQRKTWPEIAQIIGDVTPERAQQISKGLRGSKRPPKQGSDTEK
;
A
#
# COMPACT_ATOMS: atom_id res chain seq x y z
N MET A 1 5.50 -9.10 -7.22
CA MET A 1 4.24 -8.94 -7.99
C MET A 1 3.40 -10.21 -8.15
N LYS A 2 3.95 -11.43 -8.01
CA LYS A 2 3.23 -12.71 -8.23
C LYS A 2 1.81 -12.78 -7.63
N LYS A 3 1.64 -12.39 -6.36
CA LYS A 3 0.33 -12.47 -5.67
C LYS A 3 -0.75 -11.56 -6.23
N LEU A 4 -0.40 -10.35 -6.69
CA LEU A 4 -1.39 -9.48 -7.33
C LEU A 4 -1.74 -9.98 -8.74
N LEU A 5 -0.75 -10.50 -9.47
CA LEU A 5 -0.98 -11.10 -10.78
C LEU A 5 -1.85 -12.36 -10.69
N GLU A 6 -1.68 -13.19 -9.66
CA GLU A 6 -2.56 -14.32 -9.37
C GLU A 6 -4.00 -13.87 -9.12
N ALA A 7 -4.21 -12.78 -8.36
CA ALA A 7 -5.53 -12.22 -8.13
C ALA A 7 -6.15 -11.66 -9.42
N ILE A 8 -5.36 -10.99 -10.27
CA ILE A 8 -5.84 -10.49 -11.58
C ILE A 8 -6.27 -11.65 -12.46
N LYS A 9 -5.45 -12.71 -12.57
CA LYS A 9 -5.80 -13.93 -13.32
C LYS A 9 -7.07 -14.60 -12.82
N ALA A 10 -7.36 -14.52 -11.52
CA ALA A 10 -8.61 -15.05 -10.97
C ALA A 10 -9.85 -14.28 -11.46
N PHE A 11 -9.74 -12.97 -11.69
CA PHE A 11 -10.81 -12.19 -12.32
C PHE A 11 -10.90 -12.47 -13.82
N GLU A 12 -9.77 -12.59 -14.52
CA GLU A 12 -9.72 -12.94 -15.94
C GLU A 12 -10.32 -14.33 -16.24
N ALA A 13 -10.34 -15.22 -15.25
CA ALA A 13 -10.93 -16.55 -15.37
C ALA A 13 -12.46 -16.58 -15.21
N ILE A 14 -13.10 -15.46 -14.87
CA ILE A 14 -14.57 -15.34 -14.85
C ILE A 14 -15.04 -15.19 -16.30
N GLU A 15 -15.79 -16.17 -16.80
CA GLU A 15 -16.24 -16.22 -18.20
C GLU A 15 -17.38 -15.25 -18.51
N ASP A 16 -18.25 -14.97 -17.54
CA ASP A 16 -19.35 -14.01 -17.70
C ASP A 16 -18.87 -12.56 -17.49
N ASP A 17 -19.01 -11.74 -18.54
CA ASP A 17 -18.54 -10.35 -18.53
C ASP A 17 -19.23 -9.50 -17.45
N ALA A 18 -20.52 -9.76 -17.18
CA ALA A 18 -21.27 -9.00 -16.20
C ALA A 18 -20.82 -9.33 -14.77
N GLU A 19 -20.62 -10.62 -14.47
CA GLU A 19 -20.07 -11.10 -13.21
C GLU A 19 -18.65 -10.57 -12.98
N CYS A 20 -17.78 -10.67 -13.99
CA CYS A 20 -16.41 -10.17 -13.90
C CYS A 20 -16.39 -8.67 -13.63
N THR A 21 -17.18 -7.90 -14.38
CA THR A 21 -17.30 -6.44 -14.20
C THR A 21 -17.80 -6.09 -12.80
N ALA A 22 -18.81 -6.80 -12.29
CA ALA A 22 -19.34 -6.57 -10.95
C ALA A 22 -18.29 -6.85 -9.86
N ALA A 23 -17.58 -7.98 -9.97
CA ALA A 23 -16.55 -8.40 -9.02
C ALA A 23 -15.37 -7.42 -8.98
N VAL A 24 -14.83 -7.06 -10.15
CA VAL A 24 -13.73 -6.07 -10.26
C VAL A 24 -14.18 -4.71 -9.71
N SER A 25 -15.39 -4.25 -10.07
CA SER A 25 -15.93 -2.97 -9.59
C SER A 25 -16.05 -2.93 -8.06
N GLN A 26 -16.40 -4.05 -7.42
CA GLN A 26 -16.44 -4.15 -5.97
C GLN A 26 -15.04 -3.99 -5.36
N VAL A 27 -14.02 -4.65 -5.91
CA VAL A 27 -12.65 -4.52 -5.44
C VAL A 27 -12.14 -3.09 -5.62
N LEU A 28 -12.42 -2.46 -6.76
CA LEU A 28 -12.01 -1.08 -7.01
C LEU A 28 -12.66 -0.10 -6.02
N ARG A 29 -13.93 -0.30 -5.66
CA ARG A 29 -14.60 0.49 -4.61
C ARG A 29 -13.94 0.31 -3.24
N GLN A 30 -13.57 -0.92 -2.89
CA GLN A 30 -12.92 -1.24 -1.61
C GLN A 30 -11.40 -1.00 -1.62
N TRP A 31 -10.82 -0.65 -2.77
CA TRP A 31 -9.38 -0.51 -2.93
C TRP A 31 -8.73 0.46 -1.93
N PRO A 32 -9.33 1.63 -1.58
CA PRO A 32 -8.76 2.50 -0.57
C PRO A 32 -8.50 1.80 0.76
N ASP A 33 -9.44 0.96 1.21
CA ASP A 33 -9.36 0.20 2.46
C ASP A 33 -8.40 -0.98 2.35
N LEU A 34 -8.48 -1.75 1.27
CA LEU A 34 -7.54 -2.85 0.99
C LEU A 34 -6.10 -2.36 0.91
N HIS A 35 -5.88 -1.23 0.25
CA HIS A 35 -4.59 -0.58 0.17
C HIS A 35 -4.11 -0.06 1.53
N ALA A 36 -5.00 0.45 2.39
CA ALA A 36 -4.67 0.81 3.76
C ALA A 36 -4.22 -0.42 4.57
N GLN A 37 -4.96 -1.52 4.48
CA GLN A 37 -4.60 -2.78 5.15
C GLN A 37 -3.24 -3.33 4.70
N LEU A 38 -2.93 -3.29 3.39
CA LEU A 38 -1.60 -3.67 2.89
C LEU A 38 -0.48 -2.80 3.46
N ARG A 39 -0.73 -1.49 3.62
CA ARG A 39 0.24 -0.56 4.23
C ARG A 39 0.48 -0.85 5.71
N GLU A 40 -0.59 -1.10 6.46
CA GLU A 40 -0.50 -1.46 7.87
C GLU A 40 0.20 -2.81 8.06
N LEU A 41 -0.08 -3.78 7.20
CA LEU A 41 0.64 -5.05 7.16
C LEU A 41 2.14 -4.80 6.95
N ARG A 42 2.51 -3.99 5.94
CA ARG A 42 3.92 -3.64 5.70
C ARG A 42 4.56 -2.97 6.92
N GLN A 43 3.89 -1.99 7.54
CA GLN A 43 4.36 -1.32 8.74
C GLN A 43 4.64 -2.31 9.87
N ARG A 44 3.67 -3.19 10.18
CA ARG A 44 3.81 -4.23 11.21
C ARG A 44 5.00 -5.16 10.93
N ARG A 45 5.19 -5.57 9.67
CA ARG A 45 6.32 -6.43 9.28
C ARG A 45 7.66 -5.71 9.42
N VAL A 46 7.76 -4.46 9.01
CA VAL A 46 8.97 -3.64 9.22
C VAL A 46 9.31 -3.49 10.71
N GLN A 47 8.31 -3.23 11.56
CA GLN A 47 8.51 -3.18 13.01
C GLN A 47 9.00 -4.52 13.56
N SER A 48 8.45 -5.65 13.08
CA SER A 48 8.91 -6.98 13.48
C SER A 48 10.36 -7.25 13.04
N LEU A 49 10.76 -6.85 11.84
CA LEU A 49 12.15 -6.99 11.37
C LEU A 49 13.10 -6.20 12.27
N ARG A 50 12.73 -4.98 12.65
CA ARG A 50 13.55 -4.14 13.53
C ARG A 50 13.61 -4.66 14.96
N ASN A 51 12.46 -4.96 15.55
CA ASN A 51 12.33 -5.18 16.98
C ASN A 51 12.59 -6.64 17.37
N ARG A 52 12.12 -7.60 16.56
CA ARG A 52 12.22 -9.03 16.86
C ARG A 52 13.45 -9.67 16.19
N GLN A 53 13.72 -9.33 14.94
CA GLN A 53 14.84 -9.90 14.19
C GLN A 53 16.11 -9.03 14.25
N ARG A 54 16.08 -7.92 14.99
CA ARG A 54 17.22 -7.01 15.22
C ARG A 54 17.91 -6.49 13.94
N LYS A 55 17.21 -6.49 12.80
CA LYS A 55 17.76 -5.97 11.55
C LYS A 55 18.00 -4.46 11.62
N THR A 56 19.04 -4.02 10.93
CA THR A 56 19.38 -2.61 10.72
C THR A 56 18.47 -1.99 9.65
N TRP A 57 18.36 -0.65 9.66
CA TRP A 57 17.57 0.04 8.64
C TRP A 57 18.07 -0.18 7.20
N PRO A 58 19.40 -0.24 6.93
CA PRO A 58 19.92 -0.64 5.63
C PRO A 58 19.48 -2.04 5.18
N GLU A 59 19.54 -3.05 6.06
CA GLU A 59 19.08 -4.40 5.71
C GLU A 59 17.57 -4.43 5.43
N ILE A 60 16.78 -3.71 6.23
CA ILE A 60 15.33 -3.61 6.03
C ILE A 60 15.03 -2.90 4.70
N ALA A 61 15.78 -1.85 4.36
CA ALA A 61 15.64 -1.15 3.10
C ALA A 61 15.93 -2.07 1.89
N GLN A 62 16.97 -2.89 1.98
CA GLN A 62 17.26 -3.92 0.98
C GLN A 62 16.13 -4.95 0.86
N ILE A 63 15.53 -5.37 1.98
CA ILE A 63 14.39 -6.32 1.98
C ILE A 63 13.14 -5.71 1.34
N ILE A 64 12.83 -4.44 1.64
CA ILE A 64 11.67 -3.75 1.06
C ILE A 64 11.86 -3.57 -0.45
N GLY A 65 13.09 -3.32 -0.88
CA GLY A 65 13.46 -3.03 -2.27
C GLY A 65 13.27 -1.56 -2.60
N ASP A 66 14.27 -0.99 -3.27
CA ASP A 66 14.26 0.37 -3.84
C ASP A 66 13.77 1.48 -2.88
N VAL A 67 14.21 1.41 -1.62
CA VAL A 67 13.97 2.45 -0.62
C VAL A 67 15.25 2.75 0.15
N THR A 68 15.38 3.97 0.67
CA THR A 68 16.50 4.33 1.55
C THR A 68 16.28 3.81 2.98
N PRO A 69 17.32 3.70 3.82
CA PRO A 69 17.19 3.37 5.24
C PRO A 69 16.24 4.30 6.00
N GLU A 70 16.26 5.60 5.69
CA GLU A 70 15.38 6.61 6.28
C GLU A 70 13.92 6.34 5.89
N ARG A 71 13.69 5.92 4.64
CA ARG A 71 12.36 5.55 4.20
C ARG A 71 11.86 4.28 4.90
N ALA A 72 12.72 3.29 5.12
CA ALA A 72 12.38 2.12 5.94
C ALA A 72 12.00 2.52 7.38
N GLN A 73 12.72 3.47 7.98
CA GLN A 73 12.39 4.02 9.30
C GLN A 73 11.04 4.73 9.29
N GLN A 74 10.75 5.57 8.30
CA GLN A 74 9.46 6.25 8.16
C GLN A 74 8.30 5.26 8.00
N ILE A 75 8.48 4.18 7.23
CA ILE A 75 7.49 3.12 7.08
C ILE A 75 7.18 2.47 8.45
N SER A 76 8.19 2.23 9.29
CA SER A 76 7.99 1.68 10.63
C SER A 76 7.09 2.56 11.52
N LYS A 77 7.14 3.88 11.29
CA LYS A 77 6.34 4.90 12.00
C LYS A 77 4.96 5.14 11.35
N GLY A 78 4.62 4.43 10.28
CA GLY A 78 3.38 4.66 9.53
C GLY A 78 3.38 5.96 8.71
N LEU A 79 4.53 6.61 8.56
CA LEU A 79 4.63 7.90 7.87
C LEU A 79 4.49 7.71 6.35
N ARG A 80 3.49 8.38 5.79
CA ARG A 80 3.29 8.49 4.34
C ARG A 80 4.27 9.55 3.82
N GLY A 81 4.92 9.29 2.68
CA GLY A 81 5.67 10.35 1.98
C GLY A 81 4.70 11.50 1.75
N SER A 82 5.05 12.69 2.23
CA SER A 82 4.16 13.83 2.35
C SER A 82 3.48 14.11 1.00
N LYS A 83 2.20 13.76 0.86
CA LYS A 83 1.35 14.47 -0.09
C LYS A 83 1.22 15.88 0.50
N ARG A 84 1.64 16.89 -0.26
CA ARG A 84 1.30 18.29 0.03
C ARG A 84 -0.16 18.36 0.47
N PRO A 85 -0.50 19.03 1.59
CA PRO A 85 -1.90 19.27 1.91
C PRO A 85 -2.57 19.93 0.70
N PRO A 86 -3.82 19.57 0.36
CA PRO A 86 -4.55 20.29 -0.67
C PRO A 86 -4.54 21.77 -0.30
N LYS A 87 -4.20 22.64 -1.26
CA LYS A 87 -4.33 24.09 -1.11
C LYS A 87 -5.77 24.33 -0.63
N GLN A 88 -5.95 24.71 0.62
CA GLN A 88 -7.26 25.17 1.09
C GLN A 88 -7.65 26.31 0.13
N GLY A 89 -8.79 26.13 -0.55
CA GLY A 89 -9.32 27.12 -1.47
C GLY A 89 -9.46 28.43 -0.73
N SER A 90 -8.63 29.40 -1.12
CA SER A 90 -8.90 30.81 -0.89
C SER A 90 -9.98 31.22 -1.89
N ASP A 91 -11.24 30.92 -1.57
CA ASP A 91 -12.37 31.68 -2.08
C ASP A 91 -12.98 32.39 -0.89
N THR A 92 -12.39 33.55 -0.60
CA THR A 92 -13.06 34.61 0.15
C THR A 92 -14.12 35.19 -0.76
N GLU A 93 -15.35 35.19 -0.26
CA GLU A 93 -16.51 35.95 -0.75
C GLU A 93 -16.13 37.25 -1.47
N LYS A 94 -16.79 37.50 -2.61
CA LYS A 94 -17.45 38.77 -2.94
C LYS A 94 -18.46 38.59 -4.07
#